data_AF-A0A2P4Y244-F1
#
_entry.id   AF-A0A2P4Y244-F1
#
_cell.length_a   1.000
_cell.length_b   1.000
_cell.length_c   1.000
_cell.angle_alpha   90.00
_cell.angle_beta   90.00
_cell.angle_gamma   90.00
#
_symmetry.space_group_name_H-M   'P 1'
#
loop_
_entity.id
_entity.type
_entity.pdbx_description
1 polymer ?
#
loop_
_entity_poly.entity_id
_entity_poly.type
_entity_poly.pdbx_seq_one_letter_code
_entity_poly.pdbx_strand_id
1 'polypeptide(L)'
;MGIVDGELRAITQSGWVTYDERRVGDLQVHAADDYYGGLCGPTRSAVAYADSPIGMFFTSCRKLCGNVLLTSRTDTASRIYRAMAASRRLKLLQRQAKDPRVSVPGLDEIDSSLRIFKAIKPTRSVVAPMRDGLAGHWRQSEDGTIPRGTFSRYMKRERFETIMKFLHFSDSTSSAVKVDRAWKIRPILQTVEKTFRRGYRLGRVLSFDEGMIPYRSKLNPVRVFMPNKPSKYGTKFYMTCCADTAYCVRYGQEEQQKKDGELAGVPKAVALNGQPAKRLIVTDRFYSSVALSLRLLALGYYHVGTTRTDRLGWCAAIQFSQKKGPKSMARGTYRIAQALHHPALIALSWMDSQPVNMLATGCSTHPSTVLRTEKNGSRSTVPCPELVVDYGKGMGGVDVLDQLRLQRYSIQKCVTFRKYYKQLFLGVVDMAVVNGFIIHNIIKKGKAYHLPHMPSIYDACTRSYLVSVPIRQQVHKLENVEDRYRPDIDNKHRQHLCKVCSAFAPPKTKSFENMWYCSWCSEAFDGHVPLCIQV
;
A
#
# COMPACT_ATOMS: atom_id res chain seq x y z
N MET A 1 18.28 29.95 -4.98
CA MET A 1 18.77 29.95 -3.58
C MET A 1 17.57 29.82 -2.64
N GLY A 2 17.77 29.24 -1.46
CA GLY A 2 16.80 29.32 -0.37
C GLY A 2 16.91 30.68 0.31
N ILE A 3 15.80 31.16 0.90
CA ILE A 3 15.81 32.36 1.77
C ILE A 3 16.61 32.03 3.03
N VAL A 4 17.51 32.92 3.42
CA VAL A 4 18.37 32.73 4.59
C VAL A 4 17.68 33.19 5.88
N ASP A 5 18.14 32.69 7.03
CA ASP A 5 17.54 32.99 8.34
C ASP A 5 17.46 34.51 8.64
N GLY A 6 18.43 35.30 8.19
CA GLY A 6 18.43 36.76 8.35
C GLY A 6 17.23 37.43 7.64
N GLU A 7 16.93 37.00 6.42
CA GLU A 7 15.78 37.48 5.65
C GLU A 7 14.46 37.05 6.31
N LEU A 8 14.37 35.80 6.81
CA LEU A 8 13.18 35.34 7.54
C LEU A 8 12.94 36.15 8.83
N ARG A 9 14.00 36.54 9.54
CA ARG A 9 13.92 37.41 10.71
C ARG A 9 13.43 38.81 10.33
N ALA A 10 13.93 39.38 9.24
CA ALA A 10 13.44 40.66 8.72
C ALA A 10 11.94 40.57 8.36
N ILE A 11 11.53 39.49 7.67
CA ILE A 11 10.10 39.24 7.37
C ILE A 11 9.27 39.17 8.64
N THR A 12 9.77 38.51 9.70
CA THR A 12 9.08 38.41 11.00
C THR A 12 8.86 39.78 11.64
N GLN A 13 9.85 40.68 11.57
CA GLN A 13 9.85 41.96 12.27
C GLN A 13 8.99 43.01 11.56
N SER A 14 9.10 43.13 10.23
CA SER A 14 8.48 44.23 9.48
C SER A 14 8.04 43.86 8.06
N GLY A 15 8.10 42.58 7.66
CA GLY A 15 7.83 42.16 6.28
C GLY A 15 6.37 41.93 5.93
N TRP A 16 5.41 42.45 6.70
CA TRP A 16 3.98 42.17 6.54
C TRP A 16 3.13 43.44 6.57
N VAL A 17 2.20 43.55 5.61
CA VAL A 17 1.06 44.47 5.68
C VAL A 17 -0.12 43.70 6.26
N THR A 18 -0.75 44.21 7.32
CA THR A 18 -1.77 43.48 8.09
C THR A 18 -3.16 44.10 7.95
N TYR A 19 -4.15 43.22 7.89
CA TYR A 19 -5.56 43.52 7.71
C TYR A 19 -6.33 42.80 8.81
N ASP A 20 -6.84 43.58 9.76
CA ASP A 20 -7.70 43.10 10.84
C ASP A 20 -9.13 42.80 10.34
N GLU A 21 -9.97 42.24 11.20
CA GLU A 21 -11.35 41.84 10.87
C GLU A 21 -12.24 42.92 10.24
N ARG A 22 -11.92 44.21 10.43
CA ARG A 22 -12.67 45.32 9.83
C ARG A 22 -12.14 45.70 8.45
N ARG A 23 -10.88 45.37 8.18
CA ARG A 23 -10.14 45.74 6.96
C ARG A 23 -9.76 44.55 6.10
N VAL A 24 -10.17 43.32 6.46
CA VAL A 24 -9.96 42.13 5.60
C VAL A 24 -10.61 42.29 4.22
N GLY A 25 -11.65 43.14 4.11
CA GLY A 25 -12.26 43.51 2.84
C GLY A 25 -11.30 44.22 1.88
N ASP A 26 -10.33 44.96 2.41
CA ASP A 26 -9.39 45.79 1.62
C ASP A 26 -8.38 44.95 0.85
N LEU A 27 -8.14 43.69 1.28
CA LEU A 27 -7.24 42.75 0.61
C LEU A 27 -8.03 41.60 -0.04
N GLN A 28 -8.27 41.72 -1.34
CA GLN A 28 -8.89 40.68 -2.17
C GLN A 28 -7.89 40.13 -3.19
N VAL A 29 -7.19 39.07 -2.81
CA VAL A 29 -6.26 38.35 -3.69
C VAL A 29 -7.04 37.26 -4.41
N HIS A 30 -6.98 37.27 -5.74
CA HIS A 30 -7.51 36.19 -6.56
C HIS A 30 -6.59 34.96 -6.48
N ALA A 31 -7.18 33.77 -6.63
CA ALA A 31 -6.39 32.56 -6.82
C ALA A 31 -5.56 32.67 -8.12
N ALA A 32 -4.47 31.92 -8.21
CA ALA A 32 -3.66 31.87 -9.42
C ALA A 32 -4.52 31.44 -10.62
N ASP A 33 -4.44 32.20 -11.70
CA ASP A 33 -5.16 31.98 -12.95
C ASP A 33 -4.52 30.88 -13.83
N ASP A 34 -3.26 30.59 -13.58
CA ASP A 34 -2.43 29.69 -14.37
C ASP A 34 -2.26 28.28 -13.77
N TYR A 35 -3.10 27.90 -12.81
CA TYR A 35 -3.09 26.55 -12.24
C TYR A 35 -3.02 25.46 -13.32
N TYR A 36 -2.29 24.39 -13.02
CA TYR A 36 -2.10 23.28 -13.94
C TYR A 36 -3.44 22.77 -14.50
N GLY A 37 -3.63 22.96 -15.81
CA GLY A 37 -4.79 22.51 -16.59
C GLY A 37 -4.47 21.38 -17.58
N GLY A 38 -3.28 20.79 -17.50
CA GLY A 38 -2.90 19.70 -18.39
C GLY A 38 -3.55 18.35 -18.05
N LEU A 39 -3.25 17.33 -18.85
CA LEU A 39 -3.80 15.98 -18.68
C LEU A 39 -3.43 15.37 -17.32
N CYS A 40 -4.46 15.01 -16.54
CA CYS A 40 -4.35 14.26 -15.30
C CYS A 40 -5.10 12.92 -15.38
N GLY A 41 -4.86 12.02 -14.42
CA GLY A 41 -5.51 10.72 -14.36
C GLY A 41 -4.63 9.54 -14.77
N PRO A 42 -5.22 8.34 -14.93
CA PRO A 42 -4.49 7.13 -15.33
C PRO A 42 -3.75 7.31 -16.66
N THR A 43 -2.51 6.81 -16.74
CA THR A 43 -1.76 6.84 -18.01
C THR A 43 -2.29 5.81 -19.00
N ARG A 44 -2.06 6.00 -20.31
CA ARG A 44 -2.40 5.01 -21.34
C ARG A 44 -1.88 3.61 -21.00
N SER A 45 -0.66 3.53 -20.48
CA SER A 45 -0.06 2.26 -20.04
C SER A 45 -0.76 1.63 -18.84
N ALA A 46 -1.40 2.39 -17.97
CA ALA A 46 -2.20 1.86 -16.87
C ALA A 46 -3.60 1.45 -17.35
N VAL A 47 -4.21 2.24 -18.23
CA VAL A 47 -5.53 1.97 -18.82
C VAL A 47 -5.58 0.60 -19.49
N ALA A 48 -4.50 0.21 -20.21
CA ALA A 48 -4.40 -1.09 -20.88
C ALA A 48 -4.57 -2.31 -19.95
N TYR A 49 -4.45 -2.13 -18.63
CA TYR A 49 -4.60 -3.20 -17.65
C TYR A 49 -5.80 -2.99 -16.73
N ALA A 50 -6.56 -1.92 -16.91
CA ALA A 50 -7.65 -1.52 -16.02
C ALA A 50 -8.86 -2.47 -16.06
N ASP A 51 -9.02 -3.23 -17.14
CA ASP A 51 -10.08 -4.23 -17.28
C ASP A 51 -9.88 -5.44 -16.37
N SER A 52 -8.68 -5.60 -15.79
CA SER A 52 -8.37 -6.61 -14.80
C SER A 52 -7.78 -5.93 -13.56
N PRO A 53 -8.49 -5.86 -12.42
CA PRO A 53 -7.92 -5.40 -11.16
C PRO A 53 -6.64 -6.16 -10.76
N ILE A 54 -6.54 -7.42 -11.21
CA ILE A 54 -5.34 -8.24 -11.05
C ILE A 54 -4.25 -7.84 -12.06
N GLY A 55 -4.62 -7.51 -13.30
CA GLY A 55 -3.74 -6.86 -14.26
C GLY A 55 -3.13 -5.57 -13.72
N MET A 56 -3.94 -4.72 -13.07
CA MET A 56 -3.52 -3.49 -12.38
C MET A 56 -2.59 -3.75 -11.19
N PHE A 57 -2.83 -4.82 -10.43
CA PHE A 57 -1.90 -5.28 -9.42
C PHE A 57 -0.56 -5.68 -10.06
N PHE A 58 -0.57 -6.44 -11.15
CA PHE A 58 0.64 -6.87 -11.85
C PHE A 58 1.32 -5.78 -12.67
N THR A 59 0.70 -4.66 -13.05
CA THR A 59 1.46 -3.54 -13.67
C THR A 59 2.40 -2.87 -12.68
N SER A 60 1.92 -2.70 -11.45
CA SER A 60 2.72 -2.18 -10.33
C SER A 60 3.65 -3.27 -9.79
N CYS A 61 3.18 -4.52 -9.76
CA CYS A 61 3.87 -5.66 -9.13
C CYS A 61 4.71 -6.54 -10.07
N ARG A 62 4.67 -6.44 -11.40
CA ARG A 62 5.48 -7.32 -12.29
C ARG A 62 6.97 -7.10 -12.06
N LYS A 63 7.38 -5.86 -11.77
CA LYS A 63 8.75 -5.55 -11.34
C LYS A 63 9.01 -5.93 -9.88
N LEU A 64 8.02 -5.85 -8.99
CA LEU A 64 8.12 -6.35 -7.61
C LEU A 64 8.34 -7.86 -7.59
N CYS A 65 7.53 -8.63 -8.32
CA CYS A 65 7.68 -10.06 -8.55
C CYS A 65 9.00 -10.37 -9.25
N GLY A 66 9.43 -9.55 -10.21
CA GLY A 66 10.75 -9.64 -10.84
C GLY A 66 11.90 -9.51 -9.83
N ASN A 67 11.81 -8.58 -8.88
CA ASN A 67 12.81 -8.46 -7.81
C ASN A 67 12.77 -9.65 -6.84
N VAL A 68 11.59 -10.18 -6.52
CA VAL A 68 11.42 -11.43 -5.74
C VAL A 68 12.05 -12.63 -6.48
N LEU A 69 11.90 -12.68 -7.81
CA LEU A 69 12.48 -13.70 -8.68
C LEU A 69 14.00 -13.54 -8.84
N LEU A 70 14.51 -12.31 -8.94
CA LEU A 70 15.94 -12.03 -9.02
C LEU A 70 16.65 -12.36 -7.71
N THR A 71 16.04 -12.10 -6.54
CA THR A 71 16.60 -12.55 -5.27
C THR A 71 16.51 -14.06 -5.06
N SER A 72 15.56 -14.76 -5.67
CA SER A 72 15.56 -16.24 -5.69
C SER A 72 16.69 -16.83 -6.55
N ARG A 73 17.40 -16.01 -7.34
CA ARG A 73 18.54 -16.39 -8.19
C ARG A 73 19.90 -15.96 -7.64
N THR A 74 19.97 -15.32 -6.47
CA THR A 74 21.27 -14.97 -5.85
C THR A 74 21.90 -16.20 -5.19
N ASP A 75 23.23 -16.20 -5.04
CA ASP A 75 23.99 -17.28 -4.39
C ASP A 75 23.47 -17.61 -2.98
N THR A 76 22.97 -16.60 -2.27
CA THR A 76 22.32 -16.78 -0.97
C THR A 76 21.05 -17.65 -1.05
N ALA A 77 20.20 -17.46 -2.08
CA ALA A 77 19.02 -18.29 -2.29
C ALA A 77 19.41 -19.73 -2.72
N SER A 78 20.43 -19.88 -3.56
CA SER A 78 20.99 -21.20 -3.92
C SER A 78 21.52 -21.98 -2.71
N ARG A 79 22.29 -21.33 -1.82
CA ARG A 79 22.76 -21.93 -0.57
C ARG A 79 21.61 -22.34 0.35
N ILE A 80 20.57 -21.51 0.39
CA ILE A 80 19.35 -21.75 1.16
C ILE A 80 18.58 -22.97 0.61
N TYR A 81 18.33 -23.03 -0.70
CA TYR A 81 17.60 -24.15 -1.31
C TYR A 81 18.35 -25.47 -1.10
N ARG A 82 19.68 -25.47 -1.25
CA ARG A 82 20.50 -26.65 -0.92
C ARG A 82 20.40 -27.07 0.54
N ALA A 83 20.50 -26.12 1.48
CA ALA A 83 20.35 -26.44 2.90
C ALA A 83 18.96 -27.00 3.24
N MET A 84 17.91 -26.51 2.58
CA MET A 84 16.56 -27.05 2.70
C MET A 84 16.42 -28.45 2.10
N ALA A 85 16.98 -28.66 0.91
CA ALA A 85 16.98 -29.96 0.26
C ALA A 85 17.66 -30.99 1.17
N ALA A 86 18.78 -30.62 1.80
CA ALA A 86 19.49 -31.46 2.76
C ALA A 86 18.64 -31.76 3.99
N SER A 87 18.01 -30.75 4.60
CA SER A 87 17.14 -30.95 5.77
C SER A 87 15.90 -31.79 5.45
N ARG A 88 15.28 -31.59 4.28
CA ARG A 88 14.12 -32.37 3.83
C ARG A 88 14.52 -33.81 3.53
N ARG A 89 15.65 -34.02 2.88
CA ARG A 89 16.22 -35.36 2.62
C ARG A 89 16.53 -36.08 3.93
N LEU A 90 17.12 -35.40 4.91
CA LEU A 90 17.41 -35.98 6.23
C LEU A 90 16.12 -36.47 6.92
N LYS A 91 15.03 -35.69 6.88
CA LYS A 91 13.74 -36.11 7.43
C LYS A 91 13.14 -37.30 6.68
N LEU A 92 13.33 -37.37 5.37
CA LEU A 92 12.87 -38.50 4.56
C LEU A 92 13.69 -39.76 4.86
N LEU A 93 15.01 -39.66 5.02
CA LEU A 93 15.88 -40.75 5.48
C LEU A 93 15.49 -41.26 6.87
N GLN A 94 15.20 -40.34 7.81
CA GLN A 94 14.70 -40.70 9.15
C GLN A 94 13.34 -41.43 9.11
N ARG A 95 12.49 -41.11 8.12
CA ARG A 95 11.22 -41.82 7.90
C ARG A 95 11.44 -43.16 7.22
N GLN A 96 12.34 -43.24 6.24
CA GLN A 96 12.71 -44.48 5.56
C GLN A 96 13.34 -45.49 6.52
N ALA A 97 14.13 -45.03 7.50
CA ALA A 97 14.66 -45.85 8.58
C ALA A 97 13.56 -46.49 9.45
N LYS A 98 12.35 -45.90 9.48
CA LYS A 98 11.19 -46.43 10.20
C LYS A 98 10.23 -47.22 9.31
N ASP A 99 10.13 -46.84 8.04
CA ASP A 99 9.32 -47.51 7.02
C ASP A 99 10.10 -47.59 5.69
N PRO A 100 10.66 -48.76 5.34
CA PRO A 100 11.49 -48.94 4.15
C PRO A 100 10.79 -48.58 2.83
N ARG A 101 9.45 -48.48 2.82
CA ARG A 101 8.65 -48.12 1.64
C ARG A 101 8.69 -46.63 1.30
N VAL A 102 9.20 -45.79 2.20
CA VAL A 102 9.30 -44.34 1.98
C VAL A 102 10.40 -44.04 0.96
N SER A 103 10.01 -43.57 -0.22
CA SER A 103 10.95 -43.10 -1.25
C SER A 103 11.68 -41.83 -0.81
N VAL A 104 12.99 -41.79 -1.01
CA VAL A 104 13.87 -40.65 -0.69
C VAL A 104 14.53 -40.16 -1.97
N PRO A 105 14.02 -39.08 -2.58
CA PRO A 105 14.60 -38.52 -3.80
C PRO A 105 16.04 -38.02 -3.60
N GLY A 106 16.77 -37.89 -4.70
CA GLY A 106 18.12 -37.33 -4.71
C GLY A 106 18.15 -35.90 -4.17
N LEU A 107 19.28 -35.47 -3.60
CA LEU A 107 19.41 -34.12 -3.06
C LEU A 107 19.14 -33.05 -4.14
N ASP A 108 19.70 -33.25 -5.33
CA ASP A 108 19.54 -32.34 -6.47
C ASP A 108 18.13 -32.33 -7.05
N GLU A 109 17.41 -33.45 -6.96
CA GLU A 109 16.01 -33.55 -7.35
C GLU A 109 15.11 -32.75 -6.38
N ILE A 110 15.38 -32.86 -5.07
CA ILE A 110 14.70 -32.06 -4.05
C ILE A 110 15.04 -30.57 -4.22
N ASP A 111 16.31 -30.23 -4.45
CA ASP A 111 16.76 -28.86 -4.69
C ASP A 111 16.07 -28.26 -5.94
N SER A 112 16.05 -29.01 -7.05
CA SER A 112 15.37 -28.62 -8.28
C SER A 112 13.88 -28.38 -8.04
N SER A 113 13.20 -29.29 -7.34
CA SER A 113 11.78 -29.12 -6.98
C SER A 113 11.52 -27.87 -6.13
N LEU A 114 12.47 -27.48 -5.28
CA LEU A 114 12.37 -26.28 -4.46
C LEU A 114 12.58 -25.01 -5.28
N ARG A 115 13.50 -25.04 -6.25
CA ARG A 115 13.85 -23.95 -7.17
C ARG A 115 12.83 -23.69 -8.26
N ILE A 116 11.95 -24.65 -8.56
CA ILE A 116 10.80 -24.40 -9.45
C ILE A 116 9.86 -23.41 -8.75
N PHE A 117 10.15 -22.13 -8.94
CA PHE A 117 9.21 -21.04 -8.74
C PHE A 117 8.29 -21.07 -9.96
N LYS A 118 7.30 -21.99 -9.99
CA LYS A 118 6.22 -21.88 -10.98
C LYS A 118 5.66 -20.47 -10.78
N ALA A 119 5.72 -19.64 -11.82
CA ALA A 119 5.13 -18.31 -11.78
C ALA A 119 3.72 -18.48 -11.21
N ILE A 120 3.40 -17.77 -10.13
CA ILE A 120 2.02 -17.75 -9.64
C ILE A 120 1.22 -17.20 -10.81
N LYS A 121 0.51 -18.08 -11.53
CA LYS A 121 -0.32 -17.66 -12.65
C LYS A 121 -1.24 -16.57 -12.11
N PRO A 122 -1.32 -15.39 -12.76
CA PRO A 122 -2.19 -14.31 -12.31
C PRO A 122 -3.63 -14.83 -12.36
N THR A 123 -4.13 -15.35 -11.25
CA THR A 123 -5.43 -16.02 -11.20
C THR A 123 -6.28 -15.42 -10.09
N ARG A 124 -7.12 -14.50 -10.53
CA ARG A 124 -8.57 -14.36 -10.31
C ARG A 124 -9.20 -14.61 -8.93
N SER A 125 -8.47 -14.58 -7.81
CA SER A 125 -9.12 -14.53 -6.49
C SER A 125 -8.32 -13.72 -5.47
N VAL A 126 -8.97 -12.71 -4.89
CA VAL A 126 -8.39 -11.95 -3.78
C VAL A 126 -8.80 -12.60 -2.46
N VAL A 127 -7.79 -12.82 -1.63
CA VAL A 127 -7.82 -13.38 -0.28
C VAL A 127 -8.88 -12.66 0.56
N ALA A 128 -9.95 -13.33 0.99
CA ALA A 128 -10.70 -12.86 2.15
C ALA A 128 -9.77 -13.04 3.36
N PRO A 129 -9.27 -11.98 4.00
CA PRO A 129 -8.26 -12.13 5.04
C PRO A 129 -8.90 -12.66 6.31
N MET A 130 -8.61 -13.92 6.62
CA MET A 130 -8.96 -14.54 7.89
C MET A 130 -8.05 -13.93 8.97
N ARG A 131 -8.68 -13.42 10.03
CA ARG A 131 -7.97 -12.82 11.17
C ARG A 131 -7.52 -13.85 12.19
N ASP A 132 -8.02 -15.08 12.09
CA ASP A 132 -7.69 -16.22 12.97
C ASP A 132 -6.30 -16.82 12.69
N GLY A 133 -5.46 -16.10 11.94
CA GLY A 133 -4.11 -16.48 11.60
C GLY A 133 -3.97 -17.13 10.22
N LEU A 134 -2.73 -17.14 9.73
CA LEU A 134 -2.38 -17.58 8.39
C LEU A 134 -2.86 -19.00 8.06
N ALA A 135 -2.88 -19.90 9.04
CA ALA A 135 -3.32 -21.29 8.85
C ALA A 135 -4.81 -21.39 8.48
N GLY A 136 -5.63 -20.40 8.86
CA GLY A 136 -7.05 -20.33 8.51
C GLY A 136 -7.29 -20.46 7.02
N HIS A 137 -6.40 -19.88 6.19
CA HIS A 137 -6.52 -19.88 4.73
C HIS A 137 -6.45 -21.27 4.08
N TRP A 138 -5.97 -22.27 4.83
CA TRP A 138 -5.90 -23.68 4.41
C TRP A 138 -6.90 -24.57 5.16
N ARG A 139 -7.90 -24.00 5.85
CA ARG A 139 -8.96 -24.78 6.50
C ARG A 139 -9.66 -25.67 5.48
N GLN A 140 -9.89 -26.91 5.86
CA GLN A 140 -10.61 -27.89 5.05
C GLN A 140 -12.09 -28.03 5.43
N SER A 141 -12.60 -27.18 6.31
CA SER A 141 -14.01 -27.09 6.66
C SER A 141 -14.51 -25.66 6.44
N GLU A 142 -15.79 -25.53 6.14
CA GLU A 142 -16.49 -24.25 6.16
C GLU A 142 -16.84 -23.89 7.61
N ASP A 143 -16.82 -22.60 7.93
CA ASP A 143 -17.14 -22.08 9.27
C ASP A 143 -18.01 -20.83 9.10
N GLY A 144 -19.34 -21.02 9.15
CA GLY A 144 -20.31 -19.96 8.84
C GLY A 144 -20.11 -19.38 7.43
N THR A 145 -19.88 -18.07 7.34
CA THR A 145 -19.64 -17.37 6.06
C THR A 145 -18.21 -17.49 5.53
N ILE A 146 -17.35 -18.29 6.18
CA ILE A 146 -15.94 -18.45 5.81
C ILE A 146 -15.78 -19.70 4.93
N PRO A 147 -15.39 -19.54 3.65
CA PRO A 147 -15.33 -20.66 2.71
C PRO A 147 -14.14 -21.59 2.98
N ARG A 148 -14.34 -22.88 2.70
CA ARG A 148 -13.31 -23.91 2.78
C ARG A 148 -12.17 -23.64 1.80
N GLY A 149 -10.93 -23.70 2.30
CA GLY A 149 -9.73 -24.00 1.52
C GLY A 149 -9.50 -23.12 0.29
N THR A 150 -9.56 -21.80 0.45
CA THR A 150 -9.30 -20.88 -0.68
C THR A 150 -7.85 -20.98 -1.15
N PHE A 151 -6.87 -21.12 -0.24
CA PHE A 151 -5.45 -21.17 -0.63
C PHE A 151 -4.97 -22.56 -1.01
N SER A 152 -5.57 -23.62 -0.45
CA SER A 152 -5.21 -25.01 -0.76
C SER A 152 -5.39 -25.36 -2.24
N ARG A 153 -6.26 -24.62 -2.95
CA ARG A 153 -6.44 -24.73 -4.40
C ARG A 153 -5.22 -24.26 -5.21
N TYR A 154 -4.39 -23.39 -4.64
CA TYR A 154 -3.29 -22.74 -5.35
C TYR A 154 -1.91 -23.18 -4.87
N MET A 155 -1.76 -23.38 -3.56
CA MET A 155 -0.47 -23.74 -2.96
C MET A 155 -0.69 -24.48 -1.65
N LYS A 156 0.11 -25.51 -1.38
CA LYS A 156 0.12 -26.17 -0.05
C LYS A 156 0.67 -25.22 1.02
N ARG A 157 0.15 -25.28 2.24
CA ARG A 157 0.58 -24.44 3.38
C ARG A 157 2.10 -24.49 3.60
N GLU A 158 2.67 -25.70 3.59
CA GLU A 158 4.11 -25.91 3.78
C GLU A 158 4.96 -25.23 2.69
N ARG A 159 4.45 -25.19 1.44
CA ARG A 159 5.12 -24.50 0.34
C ARG A 159 5.08 -22.99 0.55
N PHE A 160 3.95 -22.45 0.99
CA PHE A 160 3.83 -21.03 1.31
C PHE A 160 4.75 -20.63 2.47
N GLU A 161 4.74 -21.39 3.57
CA GLU A 161 5.62 -21.16 4.71
C GLU A 161 7.10 -21.20 4.30
N THR A 162 7.46 -22.15 3.42
CA THR A 162 8.80 -22.26 2.84
C THR A 162 9.15 -20.99 2.05
N ILE A 163 8.31 -20.58 1.08
CA ILE A 163 8.55 -19.36 0.29
C ILE A 163 8.68 -18.16 1.21
N MET A 164 7.75 -18.00 2.15
CA MET A 164 7.76 -16.88 3.07
C MET A 164 8.94 -16.92 4.02
N LYS A 165 9.51 -18.08 4.38
CA LYS A 165 10.72 -18.17 5.22
C LYS A 165 11.93 -17.55 4.50
N PHE A 166 12.06 -17.82 3.21
CA PHE A 166 13.20 -17.43 2.37
C PHE A 166 12.94 -16.24 1.44
N LEU A 167 11.80 -15.56 1.61
CA LEU A 167 11.57 -14.28 0.95
C LEU A 167 12.59 -13.24 1.45
N HIS A 168 13.34 -12.68 0.50
CA HIS A 168 14.38 -11.67 0.68
C HIS A 168 14.35 -10.74 -0.54
N PHE A 169 14.69 -9.45 -0.37
CA PHE A 169 14.64 -8.46 -1.46
C PHE A 169 15.98 -7.78 -1.74
N SER A 170 17.01 -8.12 -0.99
CA SER A 170 18.34 -7.54 -1.08
C SER A 170 19.41 -8.56 -0.72
N ASP A 171 20.61 -8.35 -1.24
CA ASP A 171 21.77 -9.16 -0.90
C ASP A 171 22.31 -8.79 0.48
N SER A 172 22.50 -9.79 1.34
CA SER A 172 23.01 -9.60 2.71
C SER A 172 24.53 -9.41 2.79
N THR A 173 25.24 -9.61 1.67
CA THR A 173 26.68 -9.39 1.55
C THR A 173 27.04 -7.96 1.11
N SER A 174 26.04 -7.17 0.72
CA SER A 174 26.22 -5.79 0.25
C SER A 174 26.74 -4.86 1.36
N SER A 175 27.66 -3.96 1.01
CA SER A 175 28.16 -2.90 1.90
C SER A 175 27.06 -1.92 2.35
N ALA A 176 25.93 -1.85 1.62
CA ALA A 176 24.78 -0.98 1.93
C ALA A 176 24.11 -1.29 3.28
N VAL A 177 24.36 -2.47 3.86
CA VAL A 177 23.85 -2.89 5.18
C VAL A 177 24.24 -1.90 6.28
N LYS A 178 25.40 -1.23 6.15
CA LYS A 178 25.95 -0.33 7.17
C LYS A 178 25.35 1.09 7.13
N VAL A 179 24.75 1.51 6.01
CA VAL A 179 24.33 2.91 5.80
C VAL A 179 22.81 3.05 5.80
N ASP A 180 22.09 2.19 5.07
CA ASP A 180 20.64 2.30 4.91
C ASP A 180 19.90 1.38 5.88
N ARG A 181 19.27 1.93 6.93
CA ARG A 181 18.47 1.14 7.89
C ARG A 181 17.32 0.36 7.24
N ALA A 182 16.85 0.76 6.05
CA ALA A 182 15.80 0.11 5.28
C ALA A 182 16.31 -0.74 4.11
N TRP A 183 17.62 -1.04 4.06
CA TRP A 183 18.24 -1.73 2.94
C TRP A 183 17.52 -3.02 2.51
N LYS A 184 16.93 -3.76 3.46
CA LYS A 184 16.21 -5.02 3.18
C LYS A 184 14.95 -4.86 2.36
N ILE A 185 14.37 -3.67 2.31
CA ILE A 185 13.14 -3.36 1.56
C ILE A 185 13.38 -2.29 0.48
N ARG A 186 14.56 -1.65 0.45
CA ARG A 186 14.88 -0.56 -0.48
C ARG A 186 14.60 -0.87 -1.95
N PRO A 187 14.95 -2.05 -2.50
CA PRO A 187 14.67 -2.35 -3.91
C PRO A 187 13.16 -2.38 -4.23
N ILE A 188 12.35 -2.83 -3.27
CA ILE A 188 10.89 -2.83 -3.37
C ILE A 188 10.35 -1.41 -3.38
N LEU A 189 10.79 -0.57 -2.42
CA LEU A 189 10.37 0.83 -2.33
C LEU A 189 10.69 1.60 -3.61
N GLN A 190 11.91 1.49 -4.14
CA GLN A 190 12.34 2.15 -5.38
C GLN A 190 11.54 1.67 -6.60
N THR A 191 11.18 0.39 -6.63
CA THR A 191 10.37 -0.18 -7.72
C THR A 191 8.95 0.33 -7.69
N VAL A 192 8.35 0.39 -6.51
CA VAL A 192 6.99 0.92 -6.31
C VAL A 192 6.93 2.40 -6.65
N GLU A 193 7.90 3.18 -6.19
CA GLU A 193 7.98 4.61 -6.50
C GLU A 193 8.03 4.87 -8.02
N LYS A 194 8.83 4.08 -8.77
CA LYS A 194 8.89 4.17 -10.23
C LYS A 194 7.59 3.75 -10.91
N THR A 195 6.93 2.70 -10.42
CA THR A 195 5.70 2.18 -11.03
C THR A 195 4.50 3.07 -10.74
N PHE A 196 4.37 3.58 -9.51
CA PHE A 196 3.30 4.49 -9.12
C PHE A 196 3.33 5.79 -9.92
N ARG A 197 4.51 6.39 -10.11
CA ARG A 197 4.70 7.56 -11.00
C ARG A 197 4.29 7.30 -12.45
N ARG A 198 4.55 6.10 -12.96
CA ARG A 198 4.20 5.74 -14.34
C ARG A 198 2.71 5.44 -14.52
N GLY A 199 2.02 5.01 -13.47
CA GLY A 199 0.62 4.61 -13.53
C GLY A 199 -0.37 5.77 -13.60
N TYR A 200 0.02 6.96 -13.14
CA TYR A 200 -0.92 8.07 -12.94
C TYR A 200 -0.25 9.43 -13.09
N ARG A 201 -0.94 10.36 -13.76
CA ARG A 201 -0.58 11.77 -13.85
C ARG A 201 -1.33 12.57 -12.81
N LEU A 202 -0.61 13.21 -11.91
CA LEU A 202 -1.22 14.00 -10.85
C LEU A 202 -1.93 15.25 -11.40
N GLY A 203 -3.08 15.56 -10.81
CA GLY A 203 -3.88 16.74 -11.12
C GLY A 203 -3.31 18.03 -10.51
N ARG A 204 -4.20 19.03 -10.38
CA ARG A 204 -3.89 20.38 -9.91
C ARG A 204 -3.48 20.42 -8.43
N VAL A 205 -4.10 19.60 -7.59
CA VAL A 205 -3.93 19.68 -6.12
C VAL A 205 -3.27 18.40 -5.59
N LEU A 206 -2.19 18.58 -4.84
CA LEU A 206 -1.38 17.51 -4.27
C LEU A 206 -1.47 17.57 -2.74
N SER A 207 -1.77 16.43 -2.12
CA SER A 207 -1.70 16.26 -0.67
C SER A 207 -0.34 15.67 -0.30
N PHE A 208 0.41 16.37 0.56
CA PHE A 208 1.66 15.88 1.10
C PHE A 208 1.57 15.74 2.62
N ASP A 209 1.78 14.52 3.08
CA ASP A 209 1.74 14.17 4.50
C ASP A 209 2.45 12.81 4.72
N GLU A 210 2.31 12.29 5.92
CA GLU A 210 3.03 11.15 6.45
C GLU A 210 2.07 9.98 6.64
N GLY A 211 2.37 8.89 5.94
CA GLY A 211 1.70 7.61 6.15
C GLY A 211 2.47 6.74 7.14
N MET A 212 1.76 5.78 7.74
CA MET A 212 2.38 4.76 8.58
C MET A 212 2.02 3.34 8.14
N ILE A 213 3.03 2.49 7.94
CA ILE A 213 2.83 1.02 7.92
C ILE A 213 2.93 0.50 9.36
N PRO A 214 1.82 0.01 9.96
CA PRO A 214 1.81 -0.43 11.35
C PRO A 214 2.69 -1.66 11.59
N TYR A 215 3.66 -1.56 12.50
CA TYR A 215 4.46 -2.71 12.91
C TYR A 215 5.16 -2.44 14.25
N ARG A 216 4.76 -3.18 15.29
CA ARG A 216 5.20 -2.95 16.68
C ARG A 216 6.55 -3.57 17.03
N SER A 217 7.04 -4.56 16.25
CA SER A 217 8.22 -5.33 16.62
C SER A 217 9.46 -4.46 16.80
N LYS A 218 10.22 -4.75 17.87
CA LYS A 218 11.54 -4.13 18.12
C LYS A 218 12.59 -4.50 17.07
N LEU A 219 12.36 -5.58 16.30
CA LEU A 219 13.22 -6.01 15.20
C LEU A 219 13.09 -5.16 13.93
N ASN A 220 12.24 -4.13 13.95
CA ASN A 220 12.15 -3.15 12.88
C ASN A 220 13.16 -2.02 13.12
N PRO A 221 14.26 -1.97 12.36
CA PRO A 221 15.28 -0.95 12.54
C PRO A 221 14.80 0.44 12.13
N VAL A 222 13.64 0.58 11.47
CA VAL A 222 13.10 1.87 11.02
C VAL A 222 11.73 2.16 11.67
N ARG A 223 11.52 1.59 12.87
CA ARG A 223 10.34 1.83 13.68
C ARG A 223 10.38 3.22 14.29
N VAL A 224 9.27 3.92 14.20
CA VAL A 224 9.02 5.19 14.90
C VAL A 224 7.77 5.08 15.77
N PHE A 225 7.68 5.95 16.76
CA PHE A 225 6.49 6.13 17.58
C PHE A 225 5.79 7.43 17.17
N MET A 226 4.51 7.37 16.83
CA MET A 226 3.69 8.55 16.51
C MET A 226 2.43 8.52 17.37
N PRO A 227 2.36 9.29 18.48
CA PRO A 227 1.30 9.17 19.48
C PRO A 227 -0.11 9.47 18.94
N ASN A 228 -0.20 10.34 17.92
CA ASN A 228 -1.45 10.86 17.38
C ASN A 228 -2.02 10.02 16.22
N LYS A 229 -1.28 9.03 15.69
CA LYS A 229 -1.79 8.14 14.64
C LYS A 229 -2.48 6.92 15.28
N PRO A 230 -3.55 6.35 14.66
CA PRO A 230 -4.30 5.22 15.22
C PRO A 230 -3.41 4.01 15.56
N SER A 231 -2.44 3.73 14.71
CA SER A 231 -1.34 2.82 15.03
C SER A 231 -0.15 3.63 15.52
N LYS A 232 0.17 3.53 16.82
CA LYS A 232 1.24 4.35 17.42
C LYS A 232 2.65 3.92 17.03
N TYR A 233 2.85 2.67 16.62
CA TYR A 233 4.17 2.13 16.26
C TYR A 233 4.16 1.54 14.85
N GLY A 234 5.14 1.93 14.05
CA GLY A 234 5.29 1.43 12.69
C GLY A 234 6.45 2.11 11.98
N THR A 235 6.48 1.98 10.67
CA THR A 235 7.44 2.72 9.83
C THR A 235 6.71 3.88 9.18
N LYS A 236 7.25 5.09 9.38
CA LYS A 236 6.77 6.34 8.79
C LYS A 236 7.31 6.46 7.37
N PHE A 237 6.47 6.96 6.49
CA PHE A 237 6.82 7.27 5.11
C PHE A 237 6.25 8.65 4.74
N TYR A 238 7.01 9.40 3.96
CA TYR A 238 6.56 10.64 3.35
C TYR A 238 5.85 10.32 2.04
N MET A 239 4.64 10.84 1.89
CA MET A 239 3.74 10.45 0.83
C MET A 239 3.22 11.67 0.09
N THR A 240 3.17 11.54 -1.24
CA THR A 240 2.50 12.51 -2.10
C THR A 240 1.34 11.82 -2.78
N CYS A 241 0.14 12.29 -2.49
CA CYS A 241 -1.09 11.77 -3.05
C CYS A 241 -1.81 12.82 -3.89
N CYS A 242 -2.57 12.37 -4.89
CA CYS A 242 -3.57 13.22 -5.52
C CYS A 242 -4.62 13.59 -4.45
N ALA A 243 -4.91 14.87 -4.25
CA ALA A 243 -5.93 15.27 -3.27
C ALA A 243 -7.31 14.69 -3.64
N ASP A 244 -7.61 14.67 -4.92
CA ASP A 244 -8.89 14.25 -5.47
C ASP A 244 -9.15 12.74 -5.33
N THR A 245 -8.15 11.93 -5.67
CA THR A 245 -8.34 10.48 -5.84
C THR A 245 -7.66 9.65 -4.77
N ALA A 246 -6.88 10.29 -3.88
CA ALA A 246 -5.98 9.66 -2.93
C ALA A 246 -4.90 8.76 -3.58
N TYR A 247 -4.69 8.84 -4.90
CA TYR A 247 -3.67 8.04 -5.58
C TYR A 247 -2.28 8.43 -5.10
N CYS A 248 -1.53 7.48 -4.57
CA CYS A 248 -0.15 7.68 -4.11
C CYS A 248 0.80 7.67 -5.30
N VAL A 249 1.44 8.79 -5.60
CA VAL A 249 2.48 8.85 -6.63
C VAL A 249 3.86 8.52 -6.08
N ARG A 250 4.12 8.92 -4.82
CA ARG A 250 5.41 8.77 -4.17
C ARG A 250 5.24 8.21 -2.78
N TYR A 251 6.07 7.22 -2.50
CA TYR A 251 6.18 6.58 -1.22
C TYR A 251 7.64 6.53 -0.78
N GLY A 252 8.09 7.55 -0.07
CA GLY A 252 9.49 7.73 0.30
C GLY A 252 9.75 7.41 1.77
N GLN A 253 10.77 6.59 2.02
CA GLN A 253 11.42 6.55 3.33
C GLN A 253 12.75 7.32 3.20
N GLU A 254 12.84 8.50 3.80
CA GLU A 254 14.10 9.26 3.77
C GLU A 254 15.22 8.46 4.43
N GLU A 255 16.40 8.52 3.82
CA GLU A 255 17.65 8.28 4.51
C GLU A 255 17.84 9.40 5.52
N GLN A 256 18.17 9.06 6.77
CA GLN A 256 18.57 10.04 7.77
C GLN A 256 19.92 10.66 7.37
N GLN A 257 19.96 11.49 6.33
CA GLN A 257 21.01 12.47 6.21
C GLN A 257 20.54 13.71 6.96
N LYS A 258 20.92 13.79 8.24
CA LYS A 258 21.04 15.07 8.93
C LYS A 258 22.05 15.89 8.14
N LYS A 259 21.59 16.66 7.15
CA LYS A 259 22.30 17.84 6.69
C LYS A 259 21.47 19.04 7.14
N ASP A 260 22.06 19.74 8.08
CA ASP A 260 21.80 21.09 8.57
C ASP A 260 20.50 21.76 8.10
N GLY A 261 19.60 21.98 9.07
CA GLY A 261 18.71 23.14 9.12
C GLY A 261 17.61 23.32 8.08
N GLU A 262 17.67 22.73 6.89
CA GLU A 262 16.80 23.17 5.80
C GLU A 262 15.58 22.29 5.57
N LEU A 263 14.43 22.96 5.46
CA LEU A 263 13.20 22.52 4.78
C LEU A 263 13.41 22.11 3.29
N ALA A 264 14.66 22.05 2.81
CA ALA A 264 15.07 21.60 1.48
C ALA A 264 14.64 20.15 1.16
N GLY A 265 14.33 19.33 2.18
CA GLY A 265 13.81 17.98 2.00
C GLY A 265 12.40 17.93 1.40
N VAL A 266 11.52 18.91 1.69
CA VAL A 266 10.10 18.84 1.29
C VAL A 266 9.91 18.91 -0.23
N PRO A 267 10.50 19.84 -1.00
CA PRO A 267 10.38 19.84 -2.46
C PRO A 267 10.91 18.54 -3.09
N LYS A 268 12.00 17.99 -2.54
CA LYS A 268 12.56 16.69 -2.96
C LYS A 268 11.64 15.54 -2.58
N ALA A 269 10.96 15.60 -1.43
CA ALA A 269 10.05 14.59 -0.90
C ALA A 269 8.65 14.62 -1.56
N VAL A 270 8.18 15.78 -2.04
CA VAL A 270 6.89 15.95 -2.73
C VAL A 270 6.92 15.38 -4.17
N ALA A 271 8.08 14.89 -4.65
CA ALA A 271 8.25 14.36 -6.01
C ALA A 271 8.02 15.36 -7.14
N LEU A 272 8.33 16.63 -6.90
CA LEU A 272 8.17 17.70 -7.88
C LEU A 272 9.10 17.55 -9.10
N ASN A 273 10.16 16.76 -8.99
CA ASN A 273 11.08 16.49 -10.10
C ASN A 273 10.36 15.79 -11.25
N GLY A 274 10.27 16.48 -12.39
CA GLY A 274 9.62 15.98 -13.61
C GLY A 274 8.10 16.09 -13.60
N GLN A 275 7.49 16.68 -12.57
CA GLN A 275 6.09 17.11 -12.63
C GLN A 275 6.04 18.52 -13.25
N PRO A 276 5.00 18.83 -14.04
CA PRO A 276 4.80 20.20 -14.48
C PRO A 276 4.58 21.13 -13.27
N ALA A 277 5.01 22.37 -13.40
CA ALA A 277 4.77 23.42 -12.40
C ALA A 277 3.27 23.74 -12.25
N LYS A 278 2.96 24.76 -11.45
CA LYS A 278 1.65 25.40 -11.28
C LYS A 278 0.60 24.52 -10.58
N ARG A 279 1.04 23.63 -9.70
CA ARG A 279 0.18 22.82 -8.84
C ARG A 279 0.11 23.38 -7.43
N LEU A 280 -1.02 23.19 -6.77
CA LEU A 280 -1.21 23.52 -5.35
C LEU A 280 -0.75 22.35 -4.49
N ILE A 281 0.25 22.58 -3.65
CA ILE A 281 0.77 21.61 -2.68
C ILE A 281 0.14 21.93 -1.33
N VAL A 282 -0.57 20.94 -0.78
CA VAL A 282 -1.23 21.05 0.52
C VAL A 282 -0.44 20.28 1.56
N THR A 283 -0.03 20.98 2.62
CA THR A 283 0.80 20.38 3.70
C THR A 283 0.22 20.66 5.08
N ASP A 284 0.61 19.85 6.06
CA ASP A 284 0.24 20.07 7.45
C ASP A 284 1.13 21.13 8.14
N ARG A 285 0.85 21.37 9.43
CA ARG A 285 1.61 22.27 10.30
C ARG A 285 3.04 21.86 10.61
N PHE A 286 3.39 20.59 10.40
CA PHE A 286 4.75 20.13 10.60
C PHE A 286 5.66 20.66 9.50
N TYR A 287 5.15 20.77 8.25
CA TYR A 287 5.93 21.23 7.10
C TYR A 287 5.81 22.72 6.80
N SER A 288 4.63 23.30 7.00
CA SER A 288 4.35 24.66 6.55
C SER A 288 5.25 25.69 7.24
N SER A 289 5.87 26.53 6.40
CA SER A 289 6.71 27.66 6.81
C SER A 289 6.78 28.69 5.67
N VAL A 290 7.20 29.91 6.00
CA VAL A 290 7.44 30.97 5.01
C VAL A 290 8.53 30.54 4.03
N ALA A 291 9.63 29.98 4.54
CA ALA A 291 10.72 29.45 3.72
C ALA A 291 10.24 28.40 2.71
N LEU A 292 9.42 27.43 3.14
CA LEU A 292 8.85 26.42 2.25
C LEU A 292 7.95 27.06 1.18
N SER A 293 7.05 27.96 1.58
CA SER A 293 6.08 28.58 0.68
C SER A 293 6.77 29.38 -0.43
N LEU A 294 7.80 30.16 -0.07
CA LEU A 294 8.59 30.94 -1.02
C LEU A 294 9.50 30.04 -1.89
N ARG A 295 10.04 28.96 -1.31
CA ARG A 295 10.81 27.97 -2.09
C ARG A 295 9.96 27.26 -3.13
N LEU A 296 8.73 26.85 -2.78
CA LEU A 296 7.79 26.24 -3.71
C LEU A 296 7.38 27.24 -4.81
N LEU A 297 7.10 28.48 -4.43
CA LEU A 297 6.77 29.55 -5.37
C LEU A 297 7.91 29.79 -6.38
N ALA A 298 9.16 29.84 -5.92
CA ALA A 298 10.34 29.96 -6.78
C ALA A 298 10.54 28.75 -7.71
N LEU A 299 10.01 27.58 -7.35
CA LEU A 299 9.98 26.39 -8.21
C LEU A 299 8.75 26.35 -9.13
N GLY A 300 7.90 27.39 -9.10
CA GLY A 300 6.68 27.50 -9.88
C GLY A 300 5.49 26.74 -9.28
N TYR A 301 5.51 26.38 -8.00
CA TYR A 301 4.42 25.68 -7.32
C TYR A 301 3.72 26.58 -6.31
N TYR A 302 2.41 26.36 -6.15
CA TYR A 302 1.59 27.01 -5.14
C TYR A 302 1.55 26.17 -3.88
N HIS A 303 1.30 26.81 -2.74
CA HIS A 303 1.32 26.16 -1.45
C HIS A 303 0.14 26.61 -0.61
N VAL A 304 -0.47 25.70 0.14
CA VAL A 304 -1.37 26.07 1.25
C VAL A 304 -1.18 25.08 2.40
N GLY A 305 -1.10 25.59 3.61
CA GLY A 305 -0.98 24.73 4.78
C GLY A 305 -1.23 25.44 6.08
N THR A 306 -1.65 24.68 7.08
CA THR A 306 -1.69 25.19 8.45
C THR A 306 -0.26 25.39 8.94
N THR A 307 0.04 26.41 9.74
CA THR A 307 1.40 26.71 10.22
C THR A 307 1.44 26.82 11.73
N ARG A 308 2.63 26.61 12.30
CA ARG A 308 2.90 26.96 13.69
C ARG A 308 3.33 28.43 13.78
N THR A 309 2.96 29.09 14.87
CA THR A 309 3.25 30.52 15.08
C THR A 309 4.67 30.79 15.55
N ASP A 310 5.40 29.77 15.98
CA ASP A 310 6.80 29.85 16.42
C ASP A 310 7.80 29.68 15.26
N ARG A 311 7.33 29.67 14.01
CA ARG A 311 8.19 29.57 12.82
C ARG A 311 8.74 30.95 12.45
N LEU A 312 10.01 31.01 12.07
CA LEU A 312 10.61 32.19 11.48
C LEU A 312 9.84 32.62 10.22
N GLY A 313 9.64 33.93 10.09
CA GLY A 313 8.85 34.59 9.05
C GLY A 313 7.38 34.77 9.39
N TRP A 314 6.84 34.14 10.44
CA TRP A 314 5.42 34.26 10.79
C TRP A 314 5.05 35.69 11.23
N CYS A 315 3.86 36.14 10.83
CA CYS A 315 3.31 37.44 11.23
C CYS A 315 2.60 37.35 12.59
N ALA A 316 3.25 37.79 13.66
CA ALA A 316 2.66 37.77 15.00
C ALA A 316 1.45 38.71 15.15
N ALA A 317 1.40 39.80 14.38
CA ALA A 317 0.37 40.83 14.49
C ALA A 317 -1.06 40.35 14.14
N ILE A 318 -1.20 39.32 13.31
CA ILE A 318 -2.52 38.75 12.98
C ILE A 318 -2.95 37.63 13.94
N GLN A 319 -2.10 37.21 14.86
CA GLN A 319 -2.37 36.06 15.72
C GLN A 319 -3.47 36.37 16.75
N PHE A 320 -4.42 35.45 16.91
CA PHE A 320 -5.32 35.46 18.05
C PHE A 320 -4.61 34.97 19.32
N SER A 321 -4.71 35.74 20.40
CA SER A 321 -4.11 35.40 21.70
C SER A 321 -4.90 34.33 22.46
N GLN A 322 -6.19 34.16 22.12
CA GLN A 322 -7.10 33.25 22.80
C GLN A 322 -6.85 31.79 22.38
N LYS A 323 -6.93 30.84 23.32
CA LYS A 323 -6.82 29.40 23.02
C LYS A 323 -8.09 28.81 22.40
N LYS A 324 -9.23 29.46 22.61
CA LYS A 324 -10.56 29.10 22.09
C LYS A 324 -11.29 30.38 21.70
N GLY A 325 -12.22 30.28 20.75
CA GLY A 325 -13.08 31.40 20.39
C GLY A 325 -13.89 31.90 21.60
N PRO A 326 -13.76 33.17 22.01
CA PRO A 326 -14.60 33.74 23.06
C PRO A 326 -16.04 33.90 22.56
N LYS A 327 -17.04 33.83 23.45
CA LYS A 327 -18.46 33.99 23.08
C LYS A 327 -18.77 35.33 22.40
N SER A 328 -17.98 36.36 22.67
CA SER A 328 -18.10 37.69 22.09
C SER A 328 -17.58 37.78 20.65
N MET A 329 -16.81 36.80 20.17
CA MET A 329 -16.27 36.77 18.81
C MET A 329 -17.08 35.78 17.98
N ALA A 330 -17.56 36.24 16.83
CA ALA A 330 -18.22 35.36 15.88
C ALA A 330 -17.25 34.27 15.41
N ARG A 331 -17.72 33.03 15.38
CA ARG A 331 -16.95 31.95 14.75
C ARG A 331 -16.84 32.26 13.26
N GLY A 332 -15.65 32.15 12.72
CA GLY A 332 -15.34 32.52 11.36
C GLY A 332 -14.61 33.84 11.21
N THR A 333 -14.44 34.64 12.28
CA THR A 333 -13.62 35.85 12.25
C THR A 333 -12.18 35.53 11.82
N TYR A 334 -11.59 36.35 10.97
CA TYR A 334 -10.19 36.19 10.54
C TYR A 334 -9.44 37.50 10.39
N ARG A 335 -8.11 37.39 10.36
CA ARG A 335 -7.14 38.45 10.08
C ARG A 335 -6.16 37.95 9.03
N ILE A 336 -5.78 38.81 8.10
CA ILE A 336 -4.89 38.46 6.98
C ILE A 336 -3.66 39.36 7.01
N ALA A 337 -2.52 38.81 6.59
CA ALA A 337 -1.35 39.61 6.26
C ALA A 337 -0.80 39.23 4.89
N GLN A 338 -0.32 40.22 4.15
CA GLN A 338 0.37 40.04 2.87
C GLN A 338 1.84 40.40 3.05
N ALA A 339 2.74 39.56 2.54
CA ALA A 339 4.17 39.83 2.66
C ALA A 339 4.58 40.98 1.73
N LEU A 340 5.33 41.95 2.26
CA LEU A 340 5.67 43.20 1.56
C LEU A 340 6.50 42.97 0.29
N HIS A 341 7.55 42.16 0.40
CA HIS A 341 8.46 41.86 -0.72
C HIS A 341 8.06 40.60 -1.50
N HIS A 342 7.01 39.91 -1.06
CA HIS A 342 6.48 38.73 -1.73
C HIS A 342 4.94 38.75 -1.70
N PRO A 343 4.27 39.63 -2.46
CA PRO A 343 2.81 39.84 -2.36
C PRO A 343 1.95 38.59 -2.62
N ALA A 344 2.50 37.59 -3.31
CA ALA A 344 1.86 36.29 -3.51
C ALA A 344 1.79 35.43 -2.23
N LEU A 345 2.56 35.76 -1.18
CA LEU A 345 2.55 35.07 0.10
C LEU A 345 1.57 35.74 1.06
N ILE A 346 0.60 34.95 1.49
CA ILE A 346 -0.46 35.35 2.41
C ILE A 346 -0.35 34.55 3.70
N ALA A 347 -0.49 35.24 4.83
CA ALA A 347 -0.68 34.63 6.14
C ALA A 347 -2.12 34.89 6.61
N LEU A 348 -2.72 33.88 7.24
CA LEU A 348 -4.08 33.92 7.75
C LEU A 348 -4.10 33.45 9.20
N SER A 349 -4.81 34.17 10.06
CA SER A 349 -5.30 33.64 11.33
C SER A 349 -6.84 33.63 11.29
N TRP A 350 -7.44 32.45 11.40
CA TRP A 350 -8.89 32.25 11.31
C TRP A 350 -9.41 31.60 12.59
N MET A 351 -10.45 32.19 13.18
CA MET A 351 -11.07 31.72 14.42
C MET A 351 -12.16 30.70 14.09
N ASP A 352 -11.86 29.42 14.26
CA ASP A 352 -12.87 28.37 14.31
C ASP A 352 -13.30 28.13 15.78
N SER A 353 -13.38 26.88 16.24
CA SER A 353 -13.45 26.57 17.66
C SER A 353 -12.17 26.97 18.42
N GLN A 354 -11.05 27.00 17.70
CA GLN A 354 -9.73 27.46 18.12
C GLN A 354 -9.07 28.23 16.95
N PRO A 355 -8.09 29.10 17.22
CA PRO A 355 -7.35 29.75 16.14
C PRO A 355 -6.64 28.74 15.24
N VAL A 356 -6.83 28.91 13.94
CA VAL A 356 -6.12 28.19 12.88
C VAL A 356 -5.26 29.19 12.13
N ASN A 357 -3.95 28.94 12.13
CA ASN A 357 -2.98 29.78 11.44
C ASN A 357 -2.56 29.09 10.15
N MET A 358 -2.47 29.82 9.04
CA MET A 358 -2.19 29.27 7.72
C MET A 358 -1.25 30.16 6.92
N LEU A 359 -0.51 29.54 6.01
CA LEU A 359 0.28 30.20 4.97
C LEU A 359 -0.21 29.72 3.62
N ALA A 360 -0.32 30.63 2.65
CA ALA A 360 -0.74 30.32 1.31
C ALA A 360 0.02 31.13 0.25
N THR A 361 0.23 30.51 -0.92
CA THR A 361 0.62 31.16 -2.17
C THR A 361 -0.31 30.68 -3.27
N GLY A 362 -0.81 31.61 -4.09
CA GLY A 362 -1.71 31.31 -5.22
C GLY A 362 -3.14 30.91 -4.84
N CYS A 363 -3.53 30.94 -3.56
CA CYS A 363 -4.92 30.75 -3.14
C CYS A 363 -5.63 32.11 -3.00
N SER A 364 -6.96 32.10 -3.10
CA SER A 364 -7.75 33.33 -2.96
C SER A 364 -8.04 33.70 -1.50
N THR A 365 -8.13 35.00 -1.23
CA THR A 365 -8.63 35.55 0.04
C THR A 365 -10.10 35.97 -0.02
N HIS A 366 -10.79 35.75 -1.15
CA HIS A 366 -12.20 36.11 -1.30
C HIS A 366 -13.07 35.44 -0.22
N PRO A 367 -14.09 36.15 0.32
CA PRO A 367 -15.01 35.59 1.28
C PRO A 367 -15.68 34.32 0.76
N SER A 368 -15.70 33.29 1.59
CA SER A 368 -16.29 31.99 1.32
C SER A 368 -16.85 31.40 2.62
N THR A 369 -17.27 30.14 2.55
CA THR A 369 -17.75 29.41 3.73
C THR A 369 -17.32 27.96 3.72
N VAL A 370 -17.20 27.38 4.91
CA VAL A 370 -16.84 25.99 5.13
C VAL A 370 -17.90 25.32 6.01
N LEU A 371 -18.37 24.15 5.57
CA LEU A 371 -19.26 23.29 6.36
C LEU A 371 -18.50 22.61 7.49
N ARG A 372 -19.04 22.70 8.71
CA ARG A 372 -18.50 22.06 9.91
C ARG A 372 -19.56 21.17 10.55
N THR A 373 -19.14 19.99 10.97
CA THR A 373 -19.99 19.10 11.77
C THR A 373 -19.78 19.43 13.25
N GLU A 374 -20.86 19.79 13.92
CA GLU A 374 -20.89 20.08 15.35
C GLU A 374 -20.87 18.80 16.18
N LYS A 375 -20.62 18.93 17.48
CA LYS A 375 -20.56 17.79 18.41
C LYS A 375 -21.86 16.98 18.49
N ASN A 376 -22.99 17.63 18.26
CA ASN A 376 -24.32 17.00 18.22
C ASN A 376 -24.66 16.40 16.85
N GLY A 377 -23.72 16.40 15.88
CA GLY A 377 -23.91 15.89 14.53
C GLY A 377 -24.61 16.86 13.57
N SER A 378 -25.06 18.04 14.03
CA SER A 378 -25.59 19.06 13.13
C SER A 378 -24.48 19.65 12.25
N ARG A 379 -24.85 20.26 11.13
CA ARG A 379 -23.92 20.96 10.26
C ARG A 379 -24.10 22.46 10.40
N SER A 380 -23.01 23.19 10.57
CA SER A 380 -22.98 24.65 10.58
C SER A 380 -22.13 25.16 9.41
N THR A 381 -22.49 26.32 8.90
CA THR A 381 -21.72 27.01 7.86
C THR A 381 -20.92 28.11 8.53
N VAL A 382 -19.58 28.06 8.41
CA VAL A 382 -18.68 29.02 9.05
C VAL A 382 -18.04 29.90 7.98
N PRO A 383 -18.10 31.24 8.09
CA PRO A 383 -17.39 32.15 7.20
C PRO A 383 -15.87 31.93 7.25
N CYS A 384 -15.22 31.98 6.09
CA CYS A 384 -13.76 31.90 5.96
C CYS A 384 -13.32 32.46 4.61
N PRO A 385 -12.05 32.86 4.43
CA PRO A 385 -11.54 33.10 3.09
C PRO A 385 -11.39 31.79 2.29
N GLU A 386 -11.44 31.87 0.96
CA GLU A 386 -11.41 30.71 0.06
C GLU A 386 -10.18 29.81 0.27
N LEU A 387 -9.02 30.35 0.65
CA LEU A 387 -7.82 29.55 0.95
C LEU A 387 -8.04 28.50 2.07
N VAL A 388 -9.00 28.72 2.98
CA VAL A 388 -9.37 27.72 4.00
C VAL A 388 -10.14 26.56 3.36
N VAL A 389 -10.98 26.87 2.37
CA VAL A 389 -11.72 25.89 1.57
C VAL A 389 -10.75 25.06 0.72
N ASP A 390 -9.80 25.71 0.06
CA ASP A 390 -8.75 25.04 -0.75
C ASP A 390 -7.94 24.05 0.09
N TYR A 391 -7.53 24.47 1.29
CA TYR A 391 -6.86 23.58 2.24
C TYR A 391 -7.75 22.40 2.62
N GLY A 392 -9.01 22.65 2.97
CA GLY A 392 -9.95 21.60 3.37
C GLY A 392 -10.22 20.58 2.26
N LYS A 393 -10.30 21.03 1.00
CA LYS A 393 -10.45 20.15 -0.17
C LYS A 393 -9.18 19.39 -0.52
N GLY A 394 -8.02 20.03 -0.35
CA GLY A 394 -6.73 19.47 -0.76
C GLY A 394 -6.05 18.57 0.28
N MET A 395 -6.38 18.74 1.56
CA MET A 395 -5.80 17.96 2.65
C MET A 395 -6.51 16.60 2.81
N GLY A 396 -5.78 15.60 3.31
CA GLY A 396 -6.34 14.30 3.69
C GLY A 396 -6.22 13.20 2.63
N GLY A 397 -5.65 13.47 1.45
CA GLY A 397 -5.41 12.43 0.44
C GLY A 397 -4.57 11.25 0.97
N VAL A 398 -3.56 11.54 1.79
CA VAL A 398 -2.75 10.51 2.48
C VAL A 398 -3.56 9.76 3.54
N ASP A 399 -4.39 10.46 4.33
CA ASP A 399 -5.23 9.82 5.34
C ASP A 399 -6.31 8.92 4.72
N VAL A 400 -6.93 9.34 3.60
CA VAL A 400 -7.88 8.52 2.83
C VAL A 400 -7.21 7.26 2.33
N LEU A 401 -6.00 7.36 1.79
CA LEU A 401 -5.22 6.20 1.37
C LEU A 401 -4.88 5.27 2.54
N ASP A 402 -4.45 5.81 3.68
CA ASP A 402 -4.18 5.04 4.90
C ASP A 402 -5.46 4.32 5.39
N GLN A 403 -6.60 5.00 5.35
CA GLN A 403 -7.90 4.42 5.67
C GLN A 403 -8.24 3.27 4.72
N LEU A 404 -8.14 3.48 3.40
CA LEU A 404 -8.41 2.46 2.37
C LEU A 404 -7.49 1.24 2.50
N ARG A 405 -6.20 1.47 2.79
CA ARG A 405 -5.22 0.40 2.99
C ARG A 405 -5.55 -0.46 4.20
N LEU A 406 -5.93 0.17 5.32
CA LEU A 406 -6.07 -0.50 6.62
C LEU A 406 -7.49 -1.02 6.89
N GLN A 407 -8.33 -1.18 5.87
CA GLN A 407 -9.69 -1.72 6.00
C GLN A 407 -9.70 -3.24 6.28
N ARG A 408 -10.91 -3.83 6.26
CA ARG A 408 -11.15 -5.26 6.50
C ARG A 408 -10.24 -6.16 5.68
N TYR A 409 -9.85 -5.73 4.48
CA TYR A 409 -9.13 -6.55 3.51
C TYR A 409 -7.60 -6.34 3.44
N SER A 410 -6.99 -5.67 4.43
CA SER A 410 -5.53 -5.48 4.46
C SER A 410 -4.79 -6.82 4.59
N ILE A 411 -3.90 -7.13 3.62
CA ILE A 411 -3.03 -8.31 3.65
C ILE A 411 -2.03 -8.19 4.80
N GLN A 412 -1.53 -6.97 5.05
CA GLN A 412 -0.65 -6.70 6.18
C GLN A 412 -1.30 -7.05 7.53
N LYS A 413 -2.61 -6.90 7.68
CA LYS A 413 -3.31 -7.15 8.95
C LYS A 413 -3.63 -8.62 9.21
N CYS A 414 -3.64 -9.50 8.21
CA CYS A 414 -3.91 -10.93 8.44
C CYS A 414 -2.67 -11.74 8.79
N VAL A 415 -1.46 -11.23 8.51
CA VAL A 415 -0.23 -11.97 8.79
C VAL A 415 0.81 -11.04 9.41
N THR A 416 1.47 -11.53 10.46
CA THR A 416 2.60 -10.84 11.09
C THR A 416 3.88 -11.65 10.92
N PHE A 417 4.92 -11.04 10.36
CA PHE A 417 6.24 -11.64 10.25
C PHE A 417 7.21 -11.07 11.28
N ARG A 418 8.08 -11.91 11.87
CA ARG A 418 9.17 -11.45 12.74
C ARG A 418 10.17 -10.55 11.99
N LYS A 419 10.43 -10.86 10.72
CA LYS A 419 11.36 -10.09 9.87
C LYS A 419 10.65 -8.85 9.31
N TYR A 420 11.11 -7.67 9.71
CA TYR A 420 10.43 -6.39 9.44
C TYR A 420 10.11 -6.11 7.97
N TYR A 421 11.07 -6.39 7.07
CA TYR A 421 10.94 -6.08 5.65
C TYR A 421 9.82 -6.89 4.97
N LYS A 422 9.47 -8.07 5.50
CA LYS A 422 8.31 -8.84 5.01
C LYS A 422 7.00 -8.17 5.40
N GLN A 423 6.93 -7.63 6.63
CA GLN A 423 5.76 -6.87 7.06
C GLN A 423 5.60 -5.59 6.24
N LEU A 424 6.70 -4.85 6.03
CA LEU A 424 6.70 -3.65 5.20
C LEU A 424 6.29 -3.96 3.76
N PHE A 425 6.80 -5.06 3.19
CA PHE A 425 6.39 -5.53 1.87
C PHE A 425 4.88 -5.72 1.77
N LEU A 426 4.23 -6.36 2.75
CA LEU A 426 2.77 -6.52 2.73
C LEU A 426 2.03 -5.17 2.76
N GLY A 427 2.49 -4.20 3.55
CA GLY A 427 1.87 -2.86 3.54
C GLY A 427 2.06 -2.12 2.22
N VAL A 428 3.20 -2.33 1.55
CA VAL A 428 3.46 -1.81 0.19
C VAL A 428 2.56 -2.49 -0.86
N VAL A 429 2.32 -3.80 -0.72
CA VAL A 429 1.38 -4.55 -1.55
C VAL A 429 -0.04 -4.02 -1.36
N ASP A 430 -0.49 -3.78 -0.12
CA ASP A 430 -1.80 -3.18 0.14
C ASP A 430 -1.94 -1.80 -0.53
N MET A 431 -0.86 -0.99 -0.51
CA MET A 431 -0.86 0.31 -1.19
C MET A 431 -0.96 0.18 -2.72
N ALA A 432 -0.27 -0.80 -3.32
CA ALA A 432 -0.38 -1.08 -4.75
C ALA A 432 -1.79 -1.54 -5.15
N VAL A 433 -2.45 -2.32 -4.29
CA VAL A 433 -3.86 -2.71 -4.48
C VAL A 433 -4.78 -1.49 -4.46
N VAL A 434 -4.62 -0.57 -3.50
CA VAL A 434 -5.44 0.65 -3.44
C VAL A 434 -5.19 1.56 -4.65
N ASN A 435 -3.94 1.76 -5.07
CA ASN A 435 -3.65 2.52 -6.29
C ASN A 435 -4.27 1.87 -7.54
N GLY A 436 -4.22 0.55 -7.64
CA GLY A 436 -4.88 -0.21 -8.71
C GLY A 436 -6.40 -0.03 -8.71
N PHE A 437 -7.01 0.01 -7.51
CA PHE A 437 -8.43 0.30 -7.36
C PHE A 437 -8.84 1.64 -7.91
N ILE A 438 -8.08 2.67 -7.54
CA ILE A 438 -8.38 4.06 -7.87
C ILE A 438 -8.42 4.18 -9.40
N ILE A 439 -7.40 3.65 -10.07
CA ILE A 439 -7.36 3.60 -11.54
C ILE A 439 -8.55 2.82 -12.12
N HIS A 440 -8.84 1.64 -11.59
CA HIS A 440 -9.95 0.81 -12.07
C HIS A 440 -11.30 1.54 -11.96
N ASN A 441 -11.59 2.19 -10.83
CA ASN A 441 -12.84 2.93 -10.67
C ASN A 441 -12.94 4.14 -11.58
N ILE A 442 -11.85 4.90 -11.74
CA ILE A 442 -11.84 6.06 -12.63
C ILE A 442 -12.24 5.62 -14.05
N ILE A 443 -11.75 4.46 -14.49
CA ILE A 443 -12.01 3.94 -15.83
C ILE A 443 -13.39 3.30 -15.95
N LYS A 444 -13.81 2.47 -14.98
CA LYS A 444 -15.09 1.74 -15.07
C LYS A 444 -16.31 2.55 -14.69
N LYS A 445 -16.17 3.53 -13.80
CA LYS A 445 -17.31 4.29 -13.24
C LYS A 445 -17.34 5.75 -13.70
N GLY A 446 -16.31 6.21 -14.43
CA GLY A 446 -16.23 7.58 -14.95
C GLY A 446 -16.24 8.69 -13.90
N LYS A 447 -16.13 8.36 -12.60
CA LYS A 447 -16.14 9.30 -11.47
C LYS A 447 -15.09 8.91 -10.44
N ALA A 448 -14.40 9.92 -9.92
CA ALA A 448 -13.35 9.78 -8.91
C ALA A 448 -13.84 9.92 -7.45
N TYR A 449 -15.14 10.15 -7.19
CA TYR A 449 -15.60 10.48 -5.83
C TYR A 449 -16.74 9.60 -5.33
N HIS A 450 -16.69 9.37 -4.02
CA HIS A 450 -17.45 8.40 -3.23
C HIS A 450 -17.17 6.95 -3.65
N LEU A 451 -16.01 6.47 -3.20
CA LEU A 451 -15.74 5.04 -3.17
C LEU A 451 -16.68 4.42 -2.13
N PRO A 452 -17.70 3.63 -2.53
CA PRO A 452 -18.34 2.76 -1.56
C PRO A 452 -17.26 1.81 -1.01
N HIS A 453 -17.46 1.36 0.22
CA HIS A 453 -16.68 0.33 0.92
C HIS A 453 -15.88 -0.60 -0.04
N MET A 454 -14.61 -0.89 0.31
CA MET A 454 -13.70 -1.86 -0.36
C MET A 454 -14.29 -3.22 -0.80
N PRO A 455 -15.46 -3.72 -0.33
CA PRO A 455 -16.23 -4.72 -1.05
C PRO A 455 -16.15 -4.52 -2.55
N SER A 456 -16.38 -3.35 -3.15
CA SER A 456 -16.41 -3.24 -4.63
C SER A 456 -15.16 -3.76 -5.39
N ILE A 457 -13.93 -3.77 -4.86
CA ILE A 457 -12.80 -4.46 -5.54
C ILE A 457 -12.85 -5.93 -5.23
N TYR A 458 -13.02 -6.28 -3.97
CA TYR A 458 -13.00 -7.66 -3.56
C TYR A 458 -14.19 -8.37 -4.20
N ASP A 459 -15.42 -7.83 -4.07
CA ASP A 459 -16.66 -8.12 -4.82
C ASP A 459 -16.60 -7.94 -6.34
N ALA A 460 -15.83 -7.04 -6.97
CA ALA A 460 -15.69 -7.06 -8.44
C ALA A 460 -14.63 -8.09 -8.90
N CYS A 461 -13.57 -8.28 -8.11
CA CYS A 461 -12.61 -9.35 -8.28
C CYS A 461 -13.21 -10.71 -7.91
N THR A 462 -14.24 -10.76 -7.07
CA THR A 462 -14.90 -11.98 -6.66
C THR A 462 -16.17 -12.18 -7.48
N ARG A 463 -17.12 -11.26 -7.66
CA ARG A 463 -18.30 -11.49 -8.53
C ARG A 463 -17.94 -11.77 -10.00
N SER A 464 -16.97 -11.06 -10.57
CA SER A 464 -16.58 -11.28 -11.98
C SER A 464 -15.62 -12.45 -12.17
N TYR A 465 -14.98 -12.95 -11.09
CA TYR A 465 -13.96 -14.01 -11.16
C TYR A 465 -14.09 -15.15 -10.12
N LEU A 466 -15.17 -15.21 -9.36
CA LEU A 466 -15.66 -16.34 -8.55
C LEU A 466 -16.34 -17.40 -9.41
N VAL A 467 -16.46 -17.16 -10.71
CA VAL A 467 -16.46 -18.29 -11.63
C VAL A 467 -15.04 -18.86 -11.56
N SER A 468 -14.76 -19.64 -10.51
CA SER A 468 -14.10 -20.91 -10.79
C SER A 468 -14.87 -21.42 -11.98
N VAL A 469 -14.23 -21.48 -13.16
CA VAL A 469 -14.68 -22.45 -14.14
C VAL A 469 -14.77 -23.71 -13.27
N PRO A 470 -15.98 -24.22 -12.98
CA PRO A 470 -16.06 -25.49 -12.30
C PRO A 470 -15.10 -26.36 -13.10
N ILE A 471 -14.25 -27.14 -12.43
CA ILE A 471 -13.63 -28.26 -13.12
C ILE A 471 -14.77 -28.86 -13.92
N ARG A 472 -14.68 -28.81 -15.27
CA ARG A 472 -15.79 -29.22 -16.11
C ARG A 472 -16.19 -30.57 -15.54
N GLN A 473 -17.46 -30.71 -15.13
CA GLN A 473 -18.00 -32.01 -14.78
C GLN A 473 -17.99 -32.80 -16.09
N GLN A 474 -16.84 -33.40 -16.37
CA GLN A 474 -16.67 -34.38 -17.41
C GLN A 474 -16.72 -35.72 -16.71
N VAL A 475 -17.34 -36.67 -17.37
CA VAL A 475 -17.33 -38.07 -16.93
C VAL A 475 -15.85 -38.47 -16.77
N HIS A 476 -15.51 -39.01 -15.61
CA HIS A 476 -14.14 -39.47 -15.35
C HIS A 476 -13.80 -40.58 -16.36
N LYS A 477 -12.82 -40.33 -17.23
CA LYS A 477 -12.22 -41.39 -18.03
C LYS A 477 -11.22 -42.14 -17.16
N LEU A 478 -11.59 -43.35 -16.74
CA LEU A 478 -10.74 -44.21 -15.92
C LEU A 478 -9.82 -45.03 -16.83
N GLU A 479 -8.55 -45.05 -16.45
CA GLU A 479 -7.49 -45.83 -17.07
C GLU A 479 -6.89 -46.79 -16.03
N ASN A 480 -6.33 -47.90 -16.50
CA ASN A 480 -5.70 -48.88 -15.63
C ASN A 480 -4.24 -48.50 -15.34
N VAL A 481 -3.79 -48.74 -14.12
CA VAL A 481 -2.39 -48.58 -13.74
C VAL A 481 -1.58 -49.74 -14.32
N GLU A 482 -0.64 -49.44 -15.22
CA GLU A 482 0.27 -50.42 -15.80
C GLU A 482 1.48 -50.74 -14.88
N ASP A 483 1.76 -49.87 -13.91
CA ASP A 483 2.86 -50.05 -12.96
C ASP A 483 2.66 -51.31 -12.10
N ARG A 484 3.69 -52.15 -12.03
CA ARG A 484 3.73 -53.35 -11.19
C ARG A 484 4.46 -53.09 -9.88
N TYR A 485 4.19 -53.89 -8.84
CA TYR A 485 4.96 -53.81 -7.59
C TYR A 485 6.42 -54.20 -7.79
N ARG A 486 6.67 -55.25 -8.60
CA ARG A 486 7.98 -55.73 -9.04
C ARG A 486 7.88 -56.17 -10.51
N PRO A 487 8.41 -55.39 -11.47
CA PRO A 487 8.27 -55.67 -12.89
C PRO A 487 8.80 -57.05 -13.31
N ASP A 488 9.85 -57.52 -12.63
CA ASP A 488 10.62 -58.70 -13.02
C ASP A 488 10.20 -60.00 -12.30
N ILE A 489 9.27 -59.91 -11.34
CA ILE A 489 8.94 -61.02 -10.42
C ILE A 489 7.44 -61.26 -10.29
N ASP A 490 6.61 -60.21 -10.33
CA ASP A 490 5.18 -60.31 -10.04
C ASP A 490 4.30 -59.82 -11.21
N ASN A 491 3.25 -60.58 -11.54
CA ASN A 491 2.18 -60.17 -12.46
C ASN A 491 1.12 -59.26 -11.80
N LYS A 492 1.37 -58.74 -10.59
CA LYS A 492 0.43 -57.90 -9.85
C LYS A 492 0.67 -56.41 -10.10
N HIS A 493 -0.31 -55.77 -10.75
CA HIS A 493 -0.38 -54.32 -10.90
C HIS A 493 -0.51 -53.65 -9.53
N ARG A 494 0.02 -52.43 -9.41
CA ARG A 494 -0.09 -51.60 -8.22
C ARG A 494 -1.55 -51.21 -8.00
N GLN A 495 -2.00 -51.38 -6.76
CA GLN A 495 -3.34 -51.01 -6.37
C GLN A 495 -3.28 -49.79 -5.44
N HIS A 496 -4.24 -48.90 -5.61
CA HIS A 496 -4.34 -47.65 -4.87
C HIS A 496 -5.74 -47.49 -4.29
N LEU A 497 -5.83 -46.84 -3.14
CA LEU A 497 -7.11 -46.50 -2.53
C LEU A 497 -7.80 -45.42 -3.37
N CYS A 498 -9.10 -45.63 -3.68
CA CYS A 498 -9.89 -44.60 -4.33
C CYS A 498 -9.93 -43.35 -3.44
N LYS A 499 -9.50 -42.21 -3.99
CA LYS A 499 -9.33 -40.95 -3.26
C LYS A 499 -10.64 -40.35 -2.74
N VAL A 500 -11.76 -40.67 -3.39
CA VAL A 500 -13.11 -40.25 -2.98
C VAL A 500 -13.65 -41.21 -1.92
N CYS A 501 -13.75 -42.50 -2.23
CA CYS A 501 -14.27 -43.48 -1.28
C CYS A 501 -13.46 -43.52 0.03
N SER A 502 -12.12 -43.39 -0.05
CA SER A 502 -11.27 -43.33 1.16
C SER A 502 -11.53 -42.09 2.01
N ALA A 503 -11.92 -40.97 1.39
CA ALA A 503 -12.19 -39.72 2.11
C ALA A 503 -13.55 -39.73 2.80
N PHE A 504 -14.51 -40.51 2.29
CA PHE A 504 -15.86 -40.68 2.87
C PHE A 504 -16.02 -41.95 3.71
N ALA A 505 -14.98 -42.79 3.80
CA ALA A 505 -15.03 -44.02 4.58
C ALA A 505 -15.10 -43.70 6.10
N PRO A 506 -15.95 -44.40 6.87
CA PRO A 506 -15.95 -44.31 8.33
C PRO A 506 -14.60 -44.69 8.95
N PRO A 507 -14.26 -44.20 10.15
CA PRO A 507 -13.06 -44.60 10.86
C PRO A 507 -13.03 -46.12 11.06
N LYS A 508 -11.90 -46.78 10.74
CA LYS A 508 -11.65 -48.24 10.83
C LYS A 508 -12.28 -49.12 9.73
N THR A 509 -12.91 -48.56 8.71
CA THR A 509 -13.35 -49.35 7.55
C THR A 509 -12.15 -49.68 6.65
N LYS A 510 -11.99 -50.96 6.25
CA LYS A 510 -11.01 -51.34 5.23
C LYS A 510 -11.39 -50.66 3.92
N SER A 511 -10.56 -49.73 3.46
CA SER A 511 -10.76 -48.99 2.21
C SER A 511 -10.42 -49.87 1.00
N PHE A 512 -11.27 -49.85 -0.04
CA PHE A 512 -11.09 -50.67 -1.23
C PHE A 512 -9.93 -50.16 -2.11
N GLU A 513 -8.98 -51.05 -2.37
CA GLU A 513 -7.88 -50.84 -3.32
C GLU A 513 -8.35 -51.16 -4.74
N ASN A 514 -7.93 -50.36 -5.71
CA ASN A 514 -8.29 -50.52 -7.12
C ASN A 514 -7.10 -50.17 -8.02
N MET A 515 -7.19 -50.58 -9.28
CA MET A 515 -6.16 -50.33 -10.30
C MET A 515 -6.51 -49.15 -11.21
N TRP A 516 -7.54 -48.38 -10.86
CA TRP A 516 -8.10 -47.36 -11.75
C TRP A 516 -7.67 -45.96 -11.31
N TYR A 517 -7.36 -45.12 -12.30
CA TYR A 517 -7.04 -43.72 -12.07
C TYR A 517 -7.64 -42.87 -13.18
N CYS A 518 -7.88 -41.58 -12.90
CA CYS A 518 -8.29 -40.65 -13.95
C CYS A 518 -7.07 -39.90 -14.46
N SER A 519 -6.72 -40.11 -15.73
CA SER A 519 -5.56 -39.48 -16.39
C SER A 519 -5.70 -37.95 -16.40
N TRP A 520 -6.89 -37.47 -16.79
CA TRP A 520 -7.21 -36.05 -16.78
C TRP A 520 -7.10 -35.42 -15.38
N CYS A 521 -7.66 -36.06 -14.34
CA CYS A 521 -7.54 -35.54 -12.98
C CYS A 521 -6.09 -35.57 -12.49
N SER A 522 -5.32 -36.58 -12.88
CA SER A 522 -3.92 -36.71 -12.48
C SER A 522 -3.06 -35.61 -13.09
N GLU A 523 -3.32 -35.24 -14.34
CA GLU A 523 -2.71 -34.09 -15.01
C GLU A 523 -3.18 -32.75 -14.39
N ALA A 524 -4.48 -32.60 -14.15
CA ALA A 524 -5.06 -31.38 -13.59
C ALA A 524 -4.59 -31.08 -12.15
N PHE A 525 -4.34 -32.11 -11.35
CA PHE A 525 -3.96 -31.99 -9.94
C PHE A 525 -2.47 -32.25 -9.67
N ASP A 526 -1.65 -32.44 -10.72
CA ASP A 526 -0.19 -32.62 -10.63
C ASP A 526 0.19 -33.77 -9.67
N GLY A 527 -0.44 -34.94 -9.87
CA GLY A 527 -0.17 -36.17 -9.11
C GLY A 527 -1.23 -37.26 -9.32
N HIS A 528 -0.85 -38.53 -9.11
CA HIS A 528 -1.73 -39.69 -9.35
C HIS A 528 -3.06 -39.59 -8.58
N VAL A 529 -4.18 -39.61 -9.30
CA VAL A 529 -5.55 -39.54 -8.75
C VAL A 529 -6.26 -40.88 -8.97
N PRO A 530 -6.14 -41.82 -8.02
CA PRO A 530 -6.84 -43.10 -8.09
C PRO A 530 -8.34 -42.92 -7.82
N LEU A 531 -9.18 -43.39 -8.74
CA LEU A 531 -10.63 -43.31 -8.69
C LEU A 531 -11.20 -44.68 -9.06
N CYS A 532 -12.17 -45.18 -8.31
CA CYS A 532 -12.86 -46.41 -8.68
C CYS A 532 -14.02 -46.11 -9.64
N ILE A 533 -14.59 -47.16 -10.23
CA ILE A 533 -15.73 -47.10 -11.17
C ILE A 533 -17.00 -46.49 -10.55
N GLN A 534 -17.07 -46.40 -9.21
CA GLN A 534 -18.24 -45.84 -8.51
C GLN A 534 -18.19 -44.30 -8.38
N VAL A 535 -17.10 -43.66 -8.80
CA VAL A 535 -16.89 -42.21 -8.80
C VAL A 535 -17.04 -41.67 -10.21
#